data_AF-A0A7X5Y7L6-F1
#
_entry.id   AF-A0A7X5Y7L6-F1
#
_cell.length_a   1.000
_cell.length_b   1.000
_cell.length_c   1.000
_cell.angle_alpha   90.00
_cell.angle_beta   90.00
_cell.angle_gamma   90.00
#
_symmetry.space_group_name_H-M   'P 1'
#
loop_
_entity.id
_entity.type
_entity.pdbx_description
1 polymer ?
#
loop_
_entity_poly.entity_id
_entity_poly.type
_entity_poly.pdbx_seq_one_letter_code
_entity_poly.pdbx_strand_id
1 'polypeptide(L)'
;MRRILLVTAALVAAGPLHAQSVRAGIEAWSANQPEKAVAIWRPLAAKGQADAAFNLGQAYKLGRGVPADLAEAQRFYEQAARAGHLEAQTSLGLLLFQNGNRTAALRWLKQAAESGEPRAMLVYGTALFNGDGVTEDRIRAYALVSRSAAQGLAPAKTTLGEMDQLIPLEERRKGVALAQELVSSGARTAAAATPPPVKVPAAAAPKVAAPKAAAPAAVSGPGAYRVQLGAFRDSASAQRLFASLAPRLKGARMTLVPSGTMTRLQAGPYPSRAAASAACSALKPQPCFPVPAR
;
A
#
# COMPACT_ATOMS: atom_id res chain seq x y z
N MET A 1 -19.92 67.86 -42.76
CA MET A 1 -20.32 66.44 -42.67
C MET A 1 -19.18 65.66 -42.00
N ARG A 2 -19.25 65.41 -40.68
CA ARG A 2 -18.24 64.64 -39.94
C ARG A 2 -18.69 63.17 -39.86
N ARG A 3 -17.92 62.26 -40.47
CA ARG A 3 -18.12 60.80 -40.34
C ARG A 3 -17.49 60.34 -39.03
N ILE A 4 -18.32 59.88 -38.10
CA ILE A 4 -17.89 59.22 -36.87
C ILE A 4 -17.65 57.75 -37.21
N LEU A 5 -16.39 57.30 -37.20
CA LEU A 5 -16.06 55.87 -37.22
C LEU A 5 -16.33 55.30 -35.84
N LEU A 6 -17.34 54.43 -35.73
CA LEU A 6 -17.56 53.57 -34.58
C LEU A 6 -16.58 52.39 -34.66
N VAL A 7 -15.55 52.40 -33.81
CA VAL A 7 -14.70 51.24 -33.57
C VAL A 7 -15.44 50.33 -32.58
N THR A 8 -15.96 49.21 -33.07
CA THR A 8 -16.52 48.15 -32.23
C THR A 8 -15.40 47.39 -31.54
N ALA A 9 -15.19 47.69 -30.25
CA ALA A 9 -14.33 46.88 -29.40
C ALA A 9 -14.99 45.51 -29.16
N ALA A 10 -14.39 44.45 -29.70
CA ALA A 10 -14.79 43.08 -29.41
C ALA A 10 -14.41 42.73 -27.96
N LEU A 11 -15.41 42.59 -27.08
CA LEU A 11 -15.22 41.99 -25.76
C LEU A 11 -14.90 40.51 -25.95
N VAL A 12 -13.63 40.13 -25.73
CA VAL A 12 -13.27 38.72 -25.52
C VAL A 12 -13.79 38.34 -24.14
N ALA A 13 -14.82 37.51 -24.09
CA ALA A 13 -15.32 36.94 -22.84
C ALA A 13 -14.25 36.02 -22.23
N ALA A 14 -13.55 36.51 -21.21
CA ALA A 14 -12.70 35.69 -20.37
C ALA A 14 -13.58 34.70 -19.60
N GLY A 15 -13.55 33.41 -19.98
CA GLY A 15 -14.19 32.35 -19.20
C GLY A 15 -13.69 32.35 -17.75
N PRO A 16 -14.48 31.89 -16.77
CA PRO A 16 -14.16 32.08 -15.36
C PRO A 16 -12.86 31.34 -14.99
N LEU A 17 -11.93 32.07 -14.37
CA LEU A 17 -10.65 31.61 -13.79
C LEU A 17 -10.78 30.44 -12.79
N HIS A 18 -12.01 30.03 -12.44
CA HIS A 18 -12.34 28.93 -11.53
C HIS A 18 -11.92 27.54 -12.06
N ALA A 19 -11.71 27.37 -13.37
CA ALA A 19 -11.40 26.07 -13.97
C ALA A 19 -10.01 25.49 -13.61
N GLN A 20 -9.10 26.28 -13.02
CA GLN A 20 -7.72 25.87 -12.71
C GLN A 20 -7.45 25.76 -11.19
N SER A 21 -8.41 25.28 -10.41
CA SER A 21 -8.19 25.01 -8.98
C SER A 21 -8.20 23.51 -8.68
N VAL A 22 -7.52 23.09 -7.61
CA VAL A 22 -7.59 21.70 -7.13
C VAL A 22 -9.04 21.30 -6.87
N ARG A 23 -9.83 22.21 -6.28
CA ARG A 23 -11.26 22.03 -6.01
C ARG A 23 -12.05 21.77 -7.28
N ALA A 24 -11.84 22.53 -8.36
CA ALA A 24 -12.51 22.29 -9.63
C ALA A 24 -12.22 20.90 -10.20
N GLY A 25 -10.99 20.38 -10.01
CA GLY A 25 -10.67 18.99 -10.36
C GLY A 25 -11.40 17.97 -9.48
N ILE A 26 -11.55 18.23 -8.18
CA ILE A 26 -12.32 17.37 -7.24
C ILE A 26 -13.81 17.36 -7.58
N GLU A 27 -14.36 18.51 -7.95
CA GLU A 27 -15.74 18.64 -8.43
C GLU A 27 -15.95 17.84 -9.72
N ALA A 28 -15.05 17.97 -10.70
CA ALA A 28 -15.09 17.17 -11.93
C ALA A 28 -15.00 15.66 -11.64
N TRP A 29 -14.14 15.25 -10.70
CA TRP A 29 -14.02 13.85 -10.29
C TRP A 29 -15.30 13.31 -9.66
N SER A 30 -15.93 14.11 -8.80
CA SER A 30 -17.18 13.78 -8.10
C SER A 30 -18.37 13.76 -9.05
N ALA A 31 -18.35 14.59 -10.09
CA ALA A 31 -19.32 14.61 -11.19
C ALA A 31 -19.08 13.50 -12.24
N ASN A 32 -18.24 12.50 -11.92
CA ASN A 32 -17.87 11.39 -12.80
C ASN A 32 -17.26 11.82 -14.16
N GLN A 33 -16.48 12.91 -14.16
CA GLN A 33 -15.70 13.39 -15.30
C GLN A 33 -14.19 13.29 -14.99
N PRO A 34 -13.64 12.06 -14.87
CA PRO A 34 -12.28 11.88 -14.37
C PRO A 34 -11.20 12.36 -15.34
N GLU A 35 -11.43 12.34 -16.66
CA GLU A 35 -10.52 12.90 -17.67
C GLU A 35 -10.38 14.41 -17.50
N LYS A 36 -11.49 15.09 -17.21
CA LYS A 36 -11.51 16.53 -16.92
C LYS A 36 -10.78 16.84 -15.61
N ALA A 37 -11.00 16.03 -14.58
CA ALA A 37 -10.29 16.17 -13.31
C ALA A 37 -8.77 16.06 -13.49
N VAL A 38 -8.32 15.04 -14.22
CA VAL A 38 -6.91 14.84 -14.56
C VAL A 38 -6.36 16.03 -15.37
N ALA A 39 -7.10 16.51 -16.37
CA ALA A 39 -6.69 17.65 -17.18
C ALA A 39 -6.50 18.93 -16.34
N ILE A 40 -7.33 19.12 -15.30
CA ILE A 40 -7.20 20.23 -14.35
C ILE A 40 -5.99 20.02 -13.41
N TRP A 41 -5.79 18.82 -12.87
CA TRP A 41 -4.72 18.58 -11.90
C TRP A 41 -3.31 18.56 -12.51
N ARG A 42 -3.14 18.09 -13.76
CA ARG A 42 -1.82 18.03 -14.43
C ARG A 42 -1.02 19.34 -14.35
N PRO A 43 -1.54 20.50 -14.81
CA PRO A 43 -0.80 21.75 -14.74
C PRO A 43 -0.58 22.25 -13.30
N LEU A 44 -1.48 21.93 -12.37
CA LEU A 44 -1.34 22.31 -10.96
C LEU A 44 -0.26 21.51 -10.25
N ALA A 45 -0.20 20.20 -10.51
CA ALA A 45 0.88 19.35 -10.04
C ALA A 45 2.21 19.78 -10.66
N ALA A 46 2.27 20.14 -11.94
CA ALA A 46 3.48 20.69 -12.56
C ALA A 46 3.97 21.98 -11.88
N LYS A 47 3.06 22.79 -11.32
CA LYS A 47 3.36 23.98 -10.50
C LYS A 47 3.70 23.66 -9.03
N GLY A 48 3.85 22.38 -8.68
CA GLY A 48 4.22 21.95 -7.33
C GLY A 48 3.07 21.88 -6.32
N GLN A 49 1.80 22.01 -6.76
CA GLN A 49 0.67 21.88 -5.83
C GLN A 49 0.51 20.43 -5.37
N ALA A 50 0.75 20.20 -4.07
CA ALA A 50 0.83 18.86 -3.50
C ALA A 50 -0.49 18.08 -3.59
N ASP A 51 -1.63 18.73 -3.34
CA ASP A 51 -2.96 18.11 -3.46
C ASP A 51 -3.24 17.65 -4.90
N ALA A 52 -2.86 18.46 -5.90
CA ALA A 52 -3.01 18.09 -7.30
C ALA A 52 -2.14 16.88 -7.67
N ALA A 53 -0.88 16.87 -7.20
CA ALA A 53 0.01 15.73 -7.40
C ALA A 53 -0.54 14.48 -6.70
N PHE A 54 -1.03 14.57 -5.47
CA PHE A 54 -1.67 13.46 -4.77
C PHE A 54 -2.88 12.92 -5.56
N ASN A 55 -3.75 13.80 -6.04
CA ASN A 55 -4.94 13.41 -6.81
C ASN A 55 -4.58 12.76 -8.16
N LEU A 56 -3.53 13.21 -8.84
CA LEU A 56 -3.01 12.51 -10.02
C LEU A 56 -2.45 11.13 -9.67
N GLY A 57 -1.73 11.01 -8.55
CA GLY A 57 -1.27 9.72 -8.04
C GLY A 57 -2.43 8.74 -7.84
N GLN A 58 -3.53 9.21 -7.26
CA GLN A 58 -4.77 8.44 -7.12
C GLN A 58 -5.38 8.05 -8.47
N ALA A 59 -5.43 8.98 -9.43
CA ALA A 59 -5.97 8.72 -10.77
C ALA A 59 -5.20 7.62 -11.50
N TYR A 60 -3.86 7.67 -11.47
CA TYR A 60 -2.98 6.65 -12.05
C TYR A 60 -3.04 5.32 -11.30
N LYS A 61 -3.14 5.33 -9.97
CA LYS A 61 -3.32 4.10 -9.19
C LYS A 61 -4.63 3.38 -9.52
N LEU A 62 -5.71 4.14 -9.73
CA LEU A 62 -7.05 3.62 -9.99
C LEU A 62 -7.31 3.36 -11.49
N GLY A 63 -6.50 3.91 -12.39
CA GLY A 63 -6.78 3.90 -13.83
C GLY A 63 -8.05 4.67 -14.20
N ARG A 64 -8.33 5.78 -13.50
CA ARG A 64 -9.55 6.58 -13.69
C ARG A 64 -9.21 7.95 -14.27
N GLY A 65 -9.70 8.21 -15.48
CA GLY A 65 -9.34 9.41 -16.27
C GLY A 65 -7.96 9.33 -16.95
N VAL A 66 -7.20 8.28 -16.66
CA VAL A 66 -5.90 7.90 -17.25
C VAL A 66 -5.76 6.37 -17.20
N PRO A 67 -4.95 5.73 -18.06
CA PRO A 67 -4.57 4.34 -17.88
C PRO A 67 -3.92 4.10 -16.51
N ALA A 68 -4.18 2.93 -15.92
CA ALA A 68 -3.57 2.57 -14.64
C ALA A 68 -2.05 2.41 -14.80
N ASP A 69 -1.30 3.09 -13.94
CA ASP A 69 0.16 3.03 -13.93
C ASP A 69 0.68 3.28 -12.50
N LEU A 70 1.20 2.21 -11.87
CA LEU A 70 1.70 2.29 -10.50
C LEU A 70 3.02 3.06 -10.39
N ALA A 71 3.82 3.10 -11.46
CA ALA A 71 5.07 3.86 -11.46
C ALA A 71 4.78 5.36 -11.52
N GLU A 72 3.84 5.79 -12.37
CA GLU A 72 3.37 7.18 -12.38
C GLU A 72 2.65 7.54 -11.07
N ALA A 73 1.84 6.63 -10.51
CA ALA A 73 1.24 6.84 -9.20
C ALA A 73 2.30 7.09 -8.13
N GLN A 74 3.35 6.25 -8.08
CA GLN A 74 4.47 6.42 -7.17
C GLN A 74 5.14 7.77 -7.37
N ARG A 75 5.45 8.16 -8.61
CA ARG A 75 6.12 9.44 -8.94
C ARG A 75 5.34 10.64 -8.41
N PHE A 76 4.02 10.65 -8.62
CA PHE A 76 3.15 11.73 -8.15
C PHE A 76 2.94 11.71 -6.63
N TYR A 77 2.83 10.54 -6.00
CA TYR A 77 2.82 10.44 -4.54
C TYR A 77 4.13 10.93 -3.93
N GLU A 78 5.28 10.57 -4.51
CA GLU A 78 6.58 11.08 -4.07
C GLU A 78 6.67 12.59 -4.18
N GLN A 79 6.17 13.17 -5.28
CA GLN A 79 6.12 14.62 -5.44
C GLN A 79 5.30 15.27 -4.32
N ALA A 80 4.08 14.78 -4.06
CA ALA A 80 3.22 15.31 -3.01
C ALA A 80 3.80 15.07 -1.60
N ALA A 81 4.38 13.90 -1.35
CA ALA A 81 4.98 13.52 -0.08
C ALA A 81 6.18 14.40 0.29
N ARG A 82 7.05 14.70 -0.70
CA ARG A 82 8.17 15.65 -0.55
C ARG A 82 7.70 17.07 -0.26
N ALA A 83 6.52 17.46 -0.73
CA ALA A 83 5.88 18.73 -0.40
C ALA A 83 5.11 18.70 0.94
N GLY A 84 5.27 17.65 1.75
CA GLY A 84 4.65 17.54 3.08
C GLY A 84 3.21 17.01 3.09
N HIS A 85 2.67 16.54 1.96
CA HIS A 85 1.31 16.04 1.90
C HIS A 85 1.15 14.71 2.65
N LEU A 86 0.50 14.74 3.81
CA LEU A 86 0.41 13.63 4.74
C LEU A 86 -0.16 12.33 4.12
N GLU A 87 -1.28 12.43 3.39
CA GLU A 87 -1.88 11.24 2.77
C GLU A 87 -1.04 10.67 1.62
N ALA A 88 -0.17 11.50 1.03
CA ALA A 88 0.74 11.07 -0.02
C ALA A 88 1.92 10.32 0.61
N GLN A 89 2.40 10.75 1.77
CA GLN A 89 3.41 10.02 2.55
C GLN A 89 2.90 8.63 2.93
N THR A 90 1.68 8.53 3.48
CA THR A 90 1.05 7.23 3.76
C THR A 90 0.90 6.40 2.48
N SER A 91 0.32 6.97 1.41
CA SER A 91 0.07 6.23 0.17
C SER A 91 1.36 5.72 -0.49
N LEU A 92 2.41 6.56 -0.51
CA LEU A 92 3.73 6.19 -1.00
C LEU A 92 4.36 5.11 -0.14
N GLY A 93 4.31 5.26 1.19
CA GLY A 93 4.82 4.28 2.13
C GLY A 93 4.18 2.90 1.92
N LEU A 94 2.85 2.85 1.82
CA LEU A 94 2.11 1.61 1.56
C LEU A 94 2.45 1.01 0.18
N LEU A 95 2.56 1.83 -0.85
CA LEU A 95 2.91 1.39 -2.20
C LEU A 95 4.32 0.78 -2.24
N LEU A 96 5.30 1.45 -1.63
CA LEU A 96 6.68 0.96 -1.54
C LEU A 96 6.76 -0.34 -0.73
N PHE A 97 5.97 -0.46 0.34
CA PHE A 97 5.91 -1.66 1.15
C PHE A 97 5.39 -2.86 0.34
N GLN A 98 4.32 -2.67 -0.43
CA GLN A 98 3.75 -3.69 -1.33
C GLN A 98 4.73 -4.11 -2.43
N ASN A 99 5.56 -3.18 -2.90
CA ASN A 99 6.59 -3.43 -3.92
C ASN A 99 7.89 -4.02 -3.33
N GLY A 100 7.93 -4.33 -2.04
CA GLY A 100 9.09 -4.93 -1.37
C GLY A 100 10.20 -3.93 -0.98
N ASN A 101 10.04 -2.63 -1.24
CA ASN A 101 10.99 -1.61 -0.83
C ASN A 101 10.73 -1.14 0.62
N ARG A 102 10.93 -2.06 1.56
CA ARG A 102 10.52 -1.89 2.96
C ARG A 102 11.23 -0.74 3.67
N THR A 103 12.52 -0.57 3.46
CA THR A 103 13.30 0.50 4.10
C THR A 103 12.83 1.88 3.65
N ALA A 104 12.58 2.08 2.34
CA ALA A 104 12.05 3.35 1.86
C ALA A 104 10.61 3.58 2.35
N ALA A 105 9.79 2.53 2.37
CA ALA A 105 8.42 2.59 2.90
C ALA A 105 8.38 3.07 4.36
N LEU A 106 9.20 2.47 5.23
CA LEU A 106 9.18 2.76 6.66
C LEU A 106 9.62 4.19 6.99
N ARG A 107 10.47 4.82 6.16
CA ARG A 107 10.79 6.25 6.32
C ARG A 107 9.55 7.13 6.14
N TRP A 108 8.77 6.90 5.09
CA TRP A 108 7.56 7.68 4.83
C TRP A 108 6.45 7.37 5.83
N LEU A 109 6.28 6.09 6.19
CA LEU A 109 5.28 5.67 7.18
C LEU A 109 5.63 6.19 8.57
N LYS A 110 6.91 6.24 8.96
CA LYS A 110 7.35 6.88 10.20
C LYS A 110 6.91 8.34 10.25
N GLN A 111 7.22 9.11 9.20
CA GLN A 111 6.87 10.53 9.15
C GLN A 111 5.36 10.74 9.24
N ALA A 112 4.56 9.98 8.48
CA ALA A 112 3.11 10.06 8.53
C ALA A 112 2.53 9.62 9.88
N ALA A 113 3.14 8.62 10.54
CA ALA A 113 2.75 8.17 11.87
C ALA A 113 3.04 9.23 12.96
N GLU A 114 4.18 9.92 12.85
CA GLU A 114 4.55 11.04 13.72
C GLU A 114 3.57 12.22 13.56
N SER A 115 3.09 12.45 12.34
CA SER A 115 2.00 13.39 12.04
C SER A 115 0.59 12.86 12.39
N GLY A 116 0.48 11.66 12.97
CA GLY A 116 -0.76 11.12 13.51
C GLY A 116 -1.70 10.45 12.51
N GLU A 117 -1.26 10.12 11.29
CA GLU A 117 -2.11 9.42 10.32
C GLU A 117 -2.35 7.96 10.77
N PRO A 118 -3.61 7.51 10.96
CA PRO A 118 -3.91 6.22 11.59
C PRO A 118 -3.32 5.01 10.87
N ARG A 119 -3.40 4.96 9.54
CA ARG A 119 -2.91 3.78 8.80
C ARG A 119 -1.38 3.68 8.87
N ALA A 120 -0.69 4.80 8.81
CA ALA A 120 0.75 4.88 8.98
C ALA A 120 1.17 4.49 10.41
N MET A 121 0.46 4.98 11.43
CA MET A 121 0.69 4.57 12.82
C MET A 121 0.52 3.06 13.01
N LEU A 122 -0.52 2.46 12.42
CA LEU A 122 -0.72 1.01 12.44
C LEU A 122 0.46 0.29 11.79
N VAL A 123 0.79 0.59 10.54
CA VAL A 123 1.81 -0.16 9.79
C VAL A 123 3.21 0.03 10.40
N TYR A 124 3.57 1.27 10.75
CA TYR A 124 4.86 1.54 11.38
C TYR A 124 4.94 0.96 12.79
N GLY A 125 3.86 1.04 13.57
CA GLY A 125 3.76 0.41 14.88
C GLY A 125 3.92 -1.12 14.83
N THR A 126 3.25 -1.79 13.89
CA THR A 126 3.43 -3.24 13.67
C THR A 126 4.86 -3.58 13.24
N ALA A 127 5.49 -2.74 12.41
CA ALA A 127 6.88 -2.96 12.02
C ALA A 127 7.84 -2.85 13.23
N LEU A 128 7.62 -1.88 14.12
CA LEU A 128 8.38 -1.76 15.38
C LEU A 128 8.10 -2.93 16.34
N PHE A 129 6.89 -3.47 16.34
CA PHE A 129 6.56 -4.64 17.17
C PHE A 129 7.29 -5.91 16.71
N ASN A 130 7.45 -6.08 15.40
CA ASN A 130 8.05 -7.26 14.80
C ASN A 130 9.58 -7.14 14.54
N GLY A 131 10.18 -5.96 14.74
CA GLY A 131 11.55 -5.68 14.29
C GLY A 131 11.72 -5.71 12.76
N ASP A 132 10.66 -5.35 12.04
CA ASP A 132 10.46 -5.65 10.63
C ASP A 132 11.04 -4.55 9.72
N GLY A 133 12.37 -4.57 9.52
CA GLY A 133 13.07 -3.53 8.75
C GLY A 133 13.32 -2.23 9.52
N VAL A 134 13.05 -2.26 10.82
CA VAL A 134 13.38 -1.25 11.84
C VAL A 134 13.76 -1.99 13.13
N THR A 135 14.54 -1.35 14.00
CA THR A 135 14.82 -1.91 15.33
C THR A 135 13.51 -2.08 16.11
N GLU A 136 13.35 -3.21 16.77
CA GLU A 136 12.18 -3.49 17.60
C GLU A 136 12.05 -2.44 18.72
N ASP A 137 10.84 -1.93 18.92
CA ASP A 137 10.50 -0.98 19.99
C ASP A 137 9.06 -1.22 20.41
N ARG A 138 8.86 -2.16 21.34
CA ARG A 138 7.54 -2.64 21.78
C ARG A 138 6.70 -1.55 22.45
N ILE A 139 7.34 -0.64 23.19
CA ILE A 139 6.68 0.47 23.87
C ILE A 139 6.14 1.46 22.84
N ARG A 140 6.98 1.90 21.90
CA ARG A 140 6.55 2.82 20.83
C ARG A 140 5.56 2.17 19.88
N ALA A 141 5.74 0.88 19.57
CA ALA A 141 4.79 0.11 18.79
C ALA A 141 3.39 0.16 19.43
N TYR A 142 3.31 -0.19 20.72
CA TYR A 142 2.05 -0.17 21.46
C TYR A 142 1.43 1.23 21.51
N ALA A 143 2.26 2.27 21.70
CA ALA A 143 1.80 3.66 21.68
C ALA A 143 1.14 4.05 20.34
N LEU A 144 1.81 3.75 19.21
CA LEU A 144 1.31 4.10 17.88
C LEU A 144 0.04 3.31 17.52
N VAL A 145 0.02 2.00 17.77
CA VAL A 145 -1.15 1.16 17.47
C VAL A 145 -2.33 1.55 18.36
N SER A 146 -2.09 1.87 19.65
CA SER A 146 -3.13 2.40 20.55
C SER A 146 -3.74 3.70 20.04
N ARG A 147 -2.91 4.66 19.59
CA ARG A 147 -3.41 5.91 18.99
C ARG A 147 -4.21 5.67 17.72
N SER A 148 -3.75 4.76 16.86
CA SER A 148 -4.50 4.39 15.66
C SER A 148 -5.85 3.76 15.99
N ALA A 149 -5.91 2.89 17.00
CA ALA A 149 -7.13 2.25 17.46
C ALA A 149 -8.11 3.27 18.07
N ALA A 150 -7.60 4.24 18.84
CA ALA A 150 -8.37 5.33 19.42
C ALA A 150 -9.00 6.25 18.36
N GLN A 151 -8.33 6.44 17.22
CA GLN A 151 -8.89 7.13 16.04
C GLN A 151 -9.88 6.27 15.22
N GLY A 152 -10.25 5.09 15.72
CA GLY A 152 -11.31 4.26 15.15
C GLY A 152 -10.88 3.30 14.04
N LEU A 153 -9.58 3.18 13.73
CA LEU A 153 -9.12 2.24 12.70
C LEU A 153 -9.31 0.79 13.16
N ALA A 154 -10.31 0.09 12.61
CA ALA A 154 -10.69 -1.26 13.05
C ALA A 154 -9.54 -2.30 12.98
N PRO A 155 -8.71 -2.34 11.91
CA PRO A 155 -7.52 -3.19 11.91
C PRO A 155 -6.57 -2.91 13.08
N ALA A 156 -6.41 -1.65 13.48
CA ALA A 156 -5.54 -1.30 14.61
C ALA A 156 -6.11 -1.77 15.95
N LYS A 157 -7.44 -1.78 16.14
CA LYS A 157 -8.06 -2.38 17.33
C LYS A 157 -7.78 -3.87 17.42
N THR A 158 -7.81 -4.56 16.28
CA THR A 158 -7.50 -6.00 16.20
C THR A 158 -6.04 -6.25 16.57
N THR A 159 -5.11 -5.55 15.91
CA THR A 159 -3.68 -5.65 16.20
C THR A 159 -3.36 -5.27 17.64
N LEU A 160 -4.02 -4.26 18.23
CA LEU A 160 -3.83 -3.90 19.63
C LEU A 160 -4.21 -5.06 20.57
N GLY A 161 -5.33 -5.74 20.28
CA GLY A 161 -5.75 -6.92 21.05
C GLY A 161 -4.75 -8.08 20.96
N GLU A 162 -4.12 -8.28 19.80
CA GLU A 162 -3.01 -9.24 19.65
C GLU A 162 -1.79 -8.83 20.47
N MET A 163 -1.42 -7.55 20.42
CA MET A 163 -0.31 -7.00 21.21
C MET A 163 -0.58 -7.10 22.72
N ASP A 164 -1.83 -6.97 23.17
CA ASP A 164 -2.22 -7.12 24.57
C ASP A 164 -1.91 -8.51 25.15
N GLN A 165 -1.94 -9.55 24.31
CA GLN A 165 -1.57 -10.92 24.70
C GLN A 165 -0.07 -11.15 24.73
N LEU A 166 0.70 -10.36 23.97
CA LEU A 166 2.12 -10.58 23.74
C LEU A 166 3.01 -9.62 24.53
N ILE A 167 2.49 -8.45 24.92
CA ILE A 167 3.23 -7.38 25.61
C ILE A 167 2.87 -7.35 27.11
N PRO A 168 3.87 -7.46 28.01
CA PRO A 168 3.66 -7.36 29.45
C PRO A 168 2.94 -6.06 29.84
N LEU A 169 2.10 -6.13 30.87
CA LEU A 169 1.26 -5.00 31.33
C LEU A 169 2.08 -3.72 31.58
N GLU A 170 3.27 -3.84 32.18
CA GLU A 170 4.13 -2.70 32.47
C GLU A 170 4.66 -1.99 31.21
N GLU A 171 5.00 -2.73 30.16
CA GLU A 171 5.38 -2.15 28.86
C GLU A 171 4.17 -1.48 28.19
N ARG A 172 2.99 -2.09 28.29
CA ARG A 172 1.75 -1.49 27.75
C ARG A 172 1.40 -0.18 28.44
N ARG A 173 1.51 -0.11 29.77
CA ARG A 173 1.33 1.13 30.55
C ARG A 173 2.27 2.24 30.08
N LYS A 174 3.55 1.93 29.86
CA LYS A 174 4.52 2.87 29.25
C LYS A 174 4.10 3.29 27.85
N GLY A 175 3.60 2.35 27.03
CA GLY A 175 3.09 2.65 25.69
C GLY A 175 1.87 3.58 25.70
N VAL A 176 0.93 3.40 26.63
CA VAL A 176 -0.21 4.31 26.82
C VAL A 176 0.24 5.70 27.24
N ALA A 177 1.19 5.80 28.18
CA ALA A 177 1.77 7.09 28.58
C ALA A 177 2.43 7.80 27.39
N LEU A 178 3.28 7.09 26.65
CA LEU A 178 3.91 7.62 25.43
C LEU A 178 2.88 8.03 24.38
N ALA A 179 1.78 7.28 24.22
CA ALA A 179 0.70 7.65 23.31
C ALA A 179 0.10 9.03 23.64
N GLN A 180 -0.09 9.34 24.92
CA GLN A 180 -0.58 10.64 25.38
C GLN A 180 0.43 11.76 25.10
N GLU A 181 1.71 11.52 25.36
CA GLU A 181 2.80 12.47 25.06
C GLU A 181 2.89 12.82 23.56
N LEU A 182 2.74 11.81 22.70
CA LEU A 182 2.74 11.99 21.25
C LEU A 182 1.54 12.81 20.77
N VAL A 183 0.37 12.69 21.41
CA VAL A 183 -0.80 13.54 21.11
C VAL A 183 -0.52 15.00 21.49
N SER A 184 -0.02 15.23 22.71
CA SER A 184 0.30 16.58 23.20
C SER A 184 1.38 17.27 22.37
N SER A 185 2.34 16.50 21.86
CA SER A 185 3.39 17.00 20.97
C SER A 185 2.86 17.24 19.55
N GLY A 186 2.05 16.32 19.03
CA GLY A 186 1.40 16.43 17.73
C GLY A 186 0.44 17.64 17.63
N ALA A 187 -0.35 17.90 18.68
CA ALA A 187 -1.25 19.06 18.74
C ALA A 187 -0.50 20.39 18.62
N ARG A 188 0.68 20.50 19.27
CA ARG A 188 1.56 21.69 19.14
C ARG A 188 2.10 21.86 17.73
N THR A 189 2.47 20.76 17.06
CA THR A 189 2.96 20.81 15.67
C THR A 189 1.84 21.06 14.64
N ALA A 190 0.63 20.54 14.88
CA ALA A 190 -0.51 20.71 13.98
C ALA A 190 -1.05 22.15 14.00
N ALA A 191 -1.01 22.84 15.15
CA ALA A 191 -1.33 24.26 15.25
C ALA A 191 -0.42 25.16 14.39
N ALA A 192 0.74 24.65 13.96
CA ALA A 192 1.70 25.35 13.11
C ALA A 192 1.62 24.92 11.62
N ALA A 193 0.75 23.97 11.26
CA ALA A 193 0.67 23.41 9.90
C ALA A 193 -0.52 23.98 9.10
N THR A 194 -0.36 24.05 7.78
CA THR A 194 -1.38 24.48 6.80
C THR A 194 -2.64 23.60 6.82
N PRO A 195 -3.81 24.12 6.39
CA PRO A 195 -5.10 23.42 6.46
C PRO A 195 -5.07 22.04 5.78
N PRO A 196 -5.92 21.10 6.25
CA PRO A 196 -5.94 19.73 5.76
C PRO A 196 -6.26 19.68 4.26
N PRO A 197 -5.64 18.74 3.51
CA PRO A 197 -5.81 18.64 2.06
C PRO A 197 -7.27 18.36 1.69
N VAL A 198 -7.74 19.00 0.61
CA VAL A 198 -9.10 18.80 0.11
C VAL A 198 -9.16 17.45 -0.60
N LYS A 199 -9.98 16.55 -0.05
CA LYS A 199 -9.99 15.14 -0.44
C LYS A 199 -10.82 14.92 -1.67
N VAL A 200 -10.30 14.13 -2.59
CA VAL A 200 -11.12 13.46 -3.58
C VAL A 200 -11.98 12.41 -2.85
N PRO A 201 -13.33 12.43 -2.95
CA PRO A 201 -14.16 11.41 -2.35
C PRO A 201 -13.73 10.03 -2.85
N ALA A 202 -13.64 9.09 -1.92
CA ALA A 202 -13.62 7.67 -2.26
C ALA A 202 -15.01 7.31 -2.81
N ALA A 203 -15.30 7.71 -4.05
CA ALA A 203 -16.44 7.19 -4.79
C ALA A 203 -16.32 5.67 -4.75
N ALA A 204 -17.44 4.99 -4.47
CA ALA A 204 -17.52 3.53 -4.54
C ALA A 204 -16.90 3.14 -5.88
N ALA A 205 -15.71 2.52 -5.81
CA ALA A 205 -15.03 2.05 -6.98
C ALA A 205 -16.06 1.22 -7.75
N PRO A 206 -16.35 1.48 -9.04
CA PRO A 206 -17.04 0.46 -9.83
C PRO A 206 -16.24 -0.79 -9.58
N LYS A 207 -16.86 -1.88 -9.07
CA LYS A 207 -16.16 -3.10 -8.60
C LYS A 207 -14.96 -3.29 -9.49
N VAL A 208 -13.81 -2.81 -9.02
CA VAL A 208 -12.57 -3.03 -9.73
C VAL A 208 -12.46 -4.50 -9.46
N ALA A 209 -12.77 -5.32 -10.46
CA ALA A 209 -12.22 -6.65 -10.54
C ALA A 209 -10.78 -6.40 -10.16
N ALA A 210 -10.41 -6.85 -8.93
CA ALA A 210 -9.14 -6.55 -8.30
C ALA A 210 -8.12 -6.55 -9.43
N PRO A 211 -7.26 -5.52 -9.59
CA PRO A 211 -6.27 -5.55 -10.66
C PRO A 211 -5.70 -6.94 -10.57
N LYS A 212 -5.95 -7.78 -11.59
CA LYS A 212 -5.54 -9.17 -11.58
C LYS A 212 -4.07 -9.00 -11.31
N ALA A 213 -3.64 -9.30 -10.08
CA ALA A 213 -2.28 -9.04 -9.65
C ALA A 213 -1.48 -9.53 -10.81
N ALA A 214 -0.73 -8.64 -11.47
CA ALA A 214 0.04 -9.04 -12.64
C ALA A 214 0.87 -10.18 -12.09
N ALA A 215 0.41 -11.40 -12.41
CA ALA A 215 1.01 -12.59 -11.88
C ALA A 215 2.46 -12.42 -12.34
N PRO A 216 3.46 -12.63 -11.45
CA PRO A 216 4.84 -12.63 -11.92
C PRO A 216 4.84 -13.44 -13.20
N ALA A 217 5.21 -12.77 -14.32
CA ALA A 217 4.78 -13.12 -15.68
C ALA A 217 4.56 -14.61 -15.78
N ALA A 218 3.31 -15.05 -16.02
CA ALA A 218 2.93 -16.45 -15.89
C ALA A 218 3.89 -17.30 -16.73
N VAL A 219 4.90 -17.87 -16.08
CA VAL A 219 5.82 -18.79 -16.72
C VAL A 219 4.94 -19.98 -17.05
N SER A 220 4.60 -20.09 -18.32
CA SER A 220 3.67 -21.08 -18.84
C SER A 220 4.52 -22.03 -19.64
N GLY A 221 4.66 -23.25 -19.14
CA GLY A 221 5.53 -24.25 -19.74
C GLY A 221 5.56 -25.50 -18.88
N PRO A 222 5.86 -26.68 -19.46
CA PRO A 222 6.00 -27.90 -18.69
C PRO A 222 7.07 -27.71 -17.60
N GLY A 223 6.63 -27.71 -16.34
CA GLY A 223 7.49 -27.56 -15.17
C GLY A 223 7.81 -26.14 -14.71
N ALA A 224 7.03 -25.15 -15.12
CA ALA A 224 7.18 -23.77 -14.65
C ALA A 224 6.94 -23.55 -13.14
N TYR A 225 6.24 -24.46 -12.45
CA TYR A 225 5.89 -24.33 -11.03
C TYR A 225 6.16 -25.58 -10.22
N ARG A 226 6.35 -25.39 -8.91
CA ARG A 226 6.43 -26.40 -7.86
C ARG A 226 5.53 -25.97 -6.69
N VAL A 227 5.26 -26.88 -5.75
CA VAL A 227 4.68 -26.56 -4.44
C VAL A 227 5.76 -26.69 -3.37
N GLN A 228 5.86 -25.72 -2.45
CA GLN A 228 6.72 -25.81 -1.28
C GLN A 228 5.92 -26.38 -0.10
N LEU A 229 6.35 -27.54 0.41
CA LEU A 229 5.66 -28.33 1.44
C LEU A 229 6.17 -28.04 2.86
N GLY A 230 7.33 -27.38 2.98
CA GLY A 230 7.93 -27.00 4.26
C GLY A 230 9.42 -26.67 4.16
N ALA A 231 10.02 -26.29 5.29
CA ALA A 231 11.46 -26.13 5.47
C ALA A 231 11.91 -27.01 6.63
N PHE A 232 12.96 -27.80 6.41
CA PHE A 232 13.41 -28.83 7.33
C PHE A 232 14.88 -28.61 7.70
N ARG A 233 15.22 -28.90 8.97
CA ARG A 233 16.61 -28.93 9.44
C ARG A 233 17.38 -30.13 8.92
N ASP A 234 16.68 -31.23 8.64
CA ASP A 234 17.24 -32.48 8.14
C ASP A 234 16.52 -32.96 6.87
N SER A 235 17.28 -33.51 5.92
CA SER A 235 16.73 -34.00 4.64
C SER A 235 15.87 -35.26 4.79
N ALA A 236 16.07 -36.05 5.85
CA ALA A 236 15.32 -37.28 6.08
C ALA A 236 13.85 -36.99 6.48
N SER A 237 13.59 -35.97 7.30
CA SER A 237 12.24 -35.52 7.65
C SER A 237 11.49 -34.96 6.45
N ALA A 238 12.20 -34.23 5.57
CA ALA A 238 11.64 -33.78 4.30
C ALA A 238 11.24 -34.96 3.40
N GLN A 239 12.10 -35.98 3.30
CA GLN A 239 11.82 -37.20 2.52
C GLN A 239 10.64 -38.00 3.07
N ARG A 240 10.54 -38.17 4.39
CA ARG A 240 9.41 -38.85 5.04
C ARG A 240 8.09 -38.14 4.78
N LEU A 241 8.07 -36.80 4.90
CA LEU A 241 6.88 -36.02 4.58
C LEU A 241 6.52 -36.15 3.10
N PHE A 242 7.50 -36.12 2.20
CA PHE A 242 7.20 -36.28 0.78
C PHE A 242 6.61 -37.66 0.48
N ALA A 243 7.17 -38.74 1.05
CA ALA A 243 6.67 -40.09 0.85
C ALA A 243 5.21 -40.25 1.28
N SER A 244 4.80 -39.63 2.39
CA SER A 244 3.40 -39.68 2.84
C SER A 244 2.44 -38.89 1.95
N LEU A 245 2.94 -37.87 1.24
CA LEU A 245 2.12 -37.01 0.37
C LEU A 245 2.18 -37.40 -1.11
N ALA A 246 3.19 -38.16 -1.54
CA ALA A 246 3.44 -38.52 -2.93
C ALA A 246 2.22 -39.11 -3.68
N PRO A 247 1.39 -40.00 -3.08
CA PRO A 247 0.19 -40.52 -3.75
C PRO A 247 -0.82 -39.43 -4.11
N ARG A 248 -0.87 -38.33 -3.36
CA ARG A 248 -1.81 -37.21 -3.56
C ARG A 248 -1.26 -36.14 -4.49
N LEU A 249 0.01 -36.23 -4.87
CA LEU A 249 0.73 -35.21 -5.65
C LEU A 249 0.78 -35.49 -7.16
N LYS A 250 -0.03 -36.45 -7.67
CA LYS A 250 -0.23 -36.72 -9.11
C LYS A 250 1.08 -36.87 -9.92
N GLY A 251 2.04 -37.63 -9.40
CA GLY A 251 3.31 -37.91 -10.09
C GLY A 251 4.38 -36.82 -9.96
N ALA A 252 4.16 -35.82 -9.08
CA ALA A 252 5.20 -34.85 -8.77
C ALA A 252 6.44 -35.53 -8.17
N ARG A 253 7.61 -35.01 -8.51
CA ARG A 253 8.92 -35.41 -7.98
C ARG A 253 9.35 -34.44 -6.90
N MET A 254 9.99 -34.99 -5.88
CA MET A 254 10.62 -34.24 -4.81
C MET A 254 11.84 -33.46 -5.32
N THR A 255 12.05 -32.27 -4.79
CA THR A 255 13.27 -31.49 -4.97
C THR A 255 13.60 -30.81 -3.65
N LEU A 256 14.84 -31.00 -3.19
CA LEU A 256 15.34 -30.38 -1.97
C LEU A 256 16.16 -29.14 -2.36
N VAL A 257 15.73 -27.97 -1.91
CA VAL A 257 16.36 -26.68 -2.25
C VAL A 257 17.05 -26.12 -1.01
N PRO A 258 18.39 -25.99 -0.98
CA PRO A 258 19.11 -25.36 0.11
C PRO A 258 18.63 -23.93 0.40
N SER A 259 18.56 -23.55 1.67
CA SER A 259 18.09 -22.23 2.13
C SER A 259 18.73 -21.87 3.47
N GLY A 260 19.97 -21.39 3.45
CA GLY A 260 20.75 -21.17 4.67
C GLY A 260 20.98 -22.48 5.41
N THR A 261 20.64 -22.51 6.70
CA THR A 261 20.74 -23.72 7.54
C THR A 261 19.56 -24.68 7.39
N MET A 262 18.63 -24.41 6.48
CA MET A 262 17.41 -25.20 6.26
C MET A 262 17.36 -25.72 4.82
N THR A 263 16.62 -26.80 4.62
CA THR A 263 16.30 -27.34 3.29
C THR A 263 14.81 -27.21 3.02
N ARG A 264 14.45 -26.54 1.92
CA ARG A 264 13.05 -26.42 1.49
C ARG A 264 12.67 -27.65 0.69
N LEU A 265 11.58 -28.30 1.10
CA LEU A 265 10.98 -29.40 0.38
C LEU A 265 10.02 -28.85 -0.68
N GLN A 266 10.31 -29.13 -1.95
CA GLN A 266 9.43 -28.78 -3.06
C GLN A 266 8.99 -30.01 -3.85
N ALA A 267 7.80 -29.96 -4.45
CA ALA A 267 7.29 -31.00 -5.33
C ALA A 267 6.77 -30.41 -6.65
N GLY A 268 7.12 -31.01 -7.78
CA GLY A 268 6.65 -30.64 -9.12
C GLY A 268 7.20 -31.61 -10.17
N PRO A 269 7.06 -31.37 -11.47
CA PRO A 269 6.62 -30.14 -12.13
C PRO A 269 5.10 -29.91 -12.13
N TYR A 270 4.68 -28.64 -12.10
CA TYR A 270 3.33 -28.20 -12.45
C TYR A 270 3.38 -27.19 -13.62
N PRO A 271 2.41 -27.25 -14.56
CA PRO A 271 2.43 -26.41 -15.76
C PRO A 271 2.06 -24.94 -15.49
N SER A 272 1.45 -24.64 -14.35
CA SER A 272 1.01 -23.29 -13.99
C SER A 272 0.87 -23.12 -12.48
N ARG A 273 0.84 -21.86 -12.03
CA ARG A 273 0.53 -21.51 -10.63
C ARG A 273 -0.81 -22.10 -10.18
N ALA A 274 -1.82 -22.08 -11.06
CA ALA A 274 -3.15 -22.61 -10.75
C ALA A 274 -3.10 -24.13 -10.52
N ALA A 275 -2.35 -24.87 -11.35
CA ALA A 275 -2.15 -26.30 -11.15
C ALA A 275 -1.41 -26.61 -9.84
N ALA A 276 -0.38 -25.83 -9.49
CA ALA A 276 0.33 -25.96 -8.22
C ALA A 276 -0.58 -25.60 -7.01
N SER A 277 -1.41 -24.56 -7.09
CA SER A 277 -2.39 -24.22 -6.06
C SER A 277 -3.46 -25.30 -5.86
N ALA A 278 -3.93 -25.91 -6.95
CA ALA A 278 -4.88 -27.02 -6.90
C ALA A 278 -4.25 -28.25 -6.23
N ALA A 279 -2.99 -28.55 -6.56
CA ALA A 279 -2.23 -29.60 -5.88
C ALA A 279 -2.13 -29.33 -4.38
N CYS A 280 -1.84 -28.08 -3.99
CA CYS A 280 -1.79 -27.69 -2.58
C CYS A 280 -3.12 -27.84 -1.84
N SER A 281 -4.21 -27.43 -2.47
CA SER A 281 -5.56 -27.57 -1.90
C SER A 281 -5.92 -29.04 -1.65
N ALA A 282 -5.42 -29.95 -2.49
CA ALA A 282 -5.63 -31.39 -2.36
C ALA A 282 -4.83 -32.02 -1.21
N LEU A 283 -3.89 -31.31 -0.59
CA LEU A 283 -3.06 -31.82 0.52
C LEU A 283 -3.57 -31.44 1.92
N LYS A 284 -4.67 -30.68 2.03
CA LYS A 284 -5.23 -30.29 3.33
C LYS A 284 -5.35 -31.51 4.27
N PRO A 285 -4.96 -31.37 5.56
CA PRO A 285 -4.56 -30.14 6.25
C PRO A 285 -3.08 -29.71 6.08
N GLN A 286 -2.28 -30.37 5.23
CA GLN A 286 -0.87 -30.01 5.07
C GLN A 286 -0.70 -28.58 4.50
N PRO A 287 0.04 -27.69 5.17
CA PRO A 287 0.35 -26.37 4.63
C PRO A 287 1.31 -26.49 3.45
N CYS A 288 1.00 -25.78 2.37
CA CYS A 288 1.91 -25.60 1.25
C CYS A 288 1.52 -24.39 0.41
N PHE A 289 2.44 -23.93 -0.44
CA PHE A 289 2.18 -22.82 -1.36
C PHE A 289 2.91 -23.00 -2.70
N PRO A 290 2.35 -22.49 -3.81
CA PRO A 290 2.98 -22.59 -5.12
C PRO A 290 4.19 -21.65 -5.23
N VAL A 291 5.27 -22.13 -5.83
CA VAL A 291 6.50 -21.39 -6.11
C VAL A 291 6.92 -21.59 -7.58
N PRO A 292 7.50 -20.58 -8.25
CA PRO A 292 8.11 -20.79 -9.56
C PRO A 292 9.26 -21.82 -9.48
N ALA A 293 9.35 -22.71 -10.46
CA ALA A 293 10.54 -23.53 -10.63
C ALA A 293 11.66 -22.63 -11.17
N ARG A 294 12.61 -22.26 -10.31
CA ARG A 294 13.86 -21.61 -10.73
C ARG A 294 14.90 -22.67 -11.05
#